data_AF-A0A9D8EKB7-F1
#
_entry.id   AF-A0A9D8EKB7-F1
#
_cell.length_a   1.000
_cell.length_b   1.000
_cell.length_c   1.000
_cell.angle_alpha   90.00
_cell.angle_beta   90.00
_cell.angle_gamma   90.00
#
_symmetry.space_group_name_H-M   'P 1'
#
loop_
_entity.id
_entity.type
_entity.pdbx_description
1 polymer ?
#
loop_
_entity_poly.entity_id
_entity_poly.type
_entity_poly.pdbx_seq_one_letter_code
_entity_poly.pdbx_strand_id
1 'polypeptide(L)' 'LRILDSTATSLCMENNLPVVVFDITRPGNIKAVVMGKKIGTIVKKG' A
#
# COMPACT_ATOMS: atom_id res chain seq x y z
N LEU A 1 -3.98 -1.46 -12.72
CA LEU A 1 -3.03 -1.57 -11.59
C LEU A 1 -3.21 -2.94 -10.93
N ARG A 2 -2.60 -4.00 -11.50
CA ARG A 2 -2.54 -5.33 -10.87
C ARG A 2 -1.26 -5.39 -10.06
N ILE A 3 -1.32 -4.92 -8.81
CA ILE A 3 -0.17 -4.91 -7.88
C ILE A 3 -0.30 -6.09 -6.90
N LEU A 4 -1.52 -6.40 -6.49
CA LEU A 4 -1.90 -7.58 -5.73
C LEU A 4 -2.81 -8.48 -6.58
N ASP A 5 -2.87 -9.76 -6.21
CA ASP A 5 -3.90 -10.68 -6.70
C ASP A 5 -5.29 -10.13 -6.34
N SER A 6 -6.29 -10.42 -7.18
CA SER A 6 -7.67 -9.97 -6.96
C SER A 6 -8.21 -10.41 -5.60
N THR A 7 -7.83 -11.60 -5.13
CA THR A 7 -8.29 -12.15 -3.85
C THR A 7 -7.72 -11.38 -2.66
N ALA A 8 -6.42 -11.09 -2.69
CA ALA A 8 -5.75 -10.35 -1.63
C ALA A 8 -6.23 -8.88 -1.57
N THR A 9 -6.52 -8.29 -2.73
CA THR A 9 -7.10 -6.94 -2.80
C THR A 9 -8.49 -6.90 -2.18
N SER A 10 -9.37 -7.84 -2.54
CA SER A 10 -10.71 -7.94 -1.96
C SER A 10 -10.65 -8.17 -0.45
N LEU A 11 -9.79 -9.08 0.04
CA LEU A 11 -9.65 -9.36 1.47
C LEU A 11 -9.21 -8.11 2.26
N CYS A 12 -8.21 -7.38 1.76
CA CYS A 12 -7.76 -6.16 2.41
C CYS A 12 -8.83 -5.05 2.39
N MET A 13 -9.58 -4.94 1.29
CA MET A 13 -10.68 -3.98 1.18
C MET A 13 -11.86 -4.34 2.11
N GLU A 14 -12.24 -5.61 2.19
CA GLU A 14 -13.32 -6.10 3.06
C GLU A 14 -13.01 -5.88 4.55
N ASN A 15 -11.75 -6.10 4.95
CA ASN A 15 -11.31 -5.92 6.33
C ASN A 15 -10.90 -4.48 6.66
N ASN A 16 -11.16 -3.53 5.75
CA ASN A 16 -10.75 -2.13 5.90
C ASN A 16 -9.25 -1.95 6.23
N LEU A 17 -8.40 -2.87 5.76
CA LEU A 17 -6.97 -2.84 5.98
C LEU A 17 -6.34 -1.90 4.93
N PRO A 18 -5.79 -0.73 5.33
CA PRO A 18 -5.13 0.16 4.39
C PRO A 18 -3.83 -0.48 3.89
N VAL A 19 -3.70 -0.61 2.57
CA VAL A 19 -2.49 -1.17 1.93
C VAL A 19 -1.70 -0.05 1.28
N VAL A 20 -0.42 0.07 1.66
CA VAL A 20 0.50 1.06 1.10
C VAL A 20 1.45 0.35 0.14
N VAL A 21 1.34 0.65 -1.15
CA VAL A 21 2.24 0.14 -2.18
C VAL A 21 3.30 1.17 -2.44
N PHE A 22 4.56 0.83 -2.19
CA PHE A 22 5.70 1.69 -2.45
C PHE A 22 6.88 0.89 -3.01
N ASP A 23 7.83 1.59 -3.63
CA ASP A 23 9.06 1.00 -4.12
C ASP A 23 10.07 0.84 -2.98
N ILE A 24 10.48 -0.41 -2.71
CA ILE A 24 11.45 -0.75 -1.66
C ILE A 24 12.90 -0.51 -2.09
N THR A 25 13.17 -0.50 -3.39
CA THR A 25 14.54 -0.36 -3.93
C THR A 25 15.08 1.06 -3.79
N ARG A 26 14.17 2.03 -3.64
CA ARG A 26 14.53 3.44 -3.46
C ARG A 26 14.95 3.70 -2.01
N PRO A 27 16.21 4.13 -1.77
CA PRO A 27 16.70 4.41 -0.43
C PRO A 27 15.85 5.46 0.27
N GLY A 28 15.49 5.21 1.54
CA GLY A 28 14.69 6.13 2.35
C GLY A 28 13.17 5.95 2.25
N ASN A 29 12.67 5.18 1.28
CA ASN A 29 11.22 4.94 1.16
C ASN A 29 10.64 4.17 2.35
N ILE A 30 11.34 3.16 2.88
CA ILE A 30 10.85 2.41 4.06
C ILE A 30 10.64 3.36 5.24
N LYS A 31 11.64 4.21 5.54
CA LYS A 31 11.57 5.21 6.62
C LYS A 31 10.43 6.20 6.39
N ALA A 32 10.28 6.69 5.16
CA ALA A 32 9.24 7.64 4.81
C ALA A 32 7.82 7.04 4.93
N VAL A 33 7.62 5.77 4.59
CA VAL A 33 6.34 5.06 4.77
C VAL A 33 6.00 4.92 6.24
N VAL A 34 6.96 4.48 7.05
CA VAL A 34 6.77 4.33 8.50
C VAL A 34 6.49 5.68 9.18
N MET A 35 7.07 6.77 8.66
CA MET A 35 6.77 8.14 9.10
C MET A 35 5.43 8.69 8.59
N GLY A 36 4.65 7.92 7.83
CA GLY A 36 3.35 8.36 7.30
C GLY A 36 3.45 9.36 6.14
N LYS A 37 4.61 9.49 5.48
CA LYS A 37 4.69 10.31 4.26
C LYS A 37 3.86 9.65 3.16
N LYS A 38 3.17 10.48 2.37
CA LYS A 38 2.45 10.05 1.17
C LYS A 38 3.43 9.70 0.04
N ILE A 39 4.09 8.56 0.17
CA ILE A 39 4.92 7.97 -0.87
C ILE A 39 4.27 6.68 -1.36
N GLY A 40 4.24 6.50 -2.68
CA GLY A 40 3.56 5.38 -3.31
C GLY A 40 2.04 5.57 -3.42
N THR A 41 1.31 4.46 -3.50
CA THR A 41 -0.15 4.42 -3.68
C THR A 41 -0.80 3.83 -2.43
N ILE A 42 -1.76 4.57 -1.85
CA ILE A 42 -2.57 4.08 -0.73
C ILE A 42 -3.86 3.50 -1.31
N VAL A 43 -4.03 2.19 -1.14
CA VAL A 43 -5.28 1.50 -1.45
C VAL A 43 -6.14 1.54 -0.19
N LYS A 44 -7.26 2.23 -0.28
CA LYS A 44 -8.29 2.29 0.76
C LYS A 44 -9.65 2.12 0.09
N LYS A 45 -10.57 1.47 0.79
CA LYS A 45 -11.97 1.42 0.38
C LYS A 45 -12.54 2.85 0.47
N GLY A 46 -13.07 3.34 -0.65
CA GLY A 46 -13.77 4.63 -0.73
C GLY A 46 -15.16 4.52 -0.14
#